data_AF-A0A1C5ZS18-F1
#
_entry.id   AF-A0A1C5ZS18-F1
#
_cell.length_a   1.000
_cell.length_b   1.000
_cell.length_c   1.000
_cell.angle_alpha   90.00
_cell.angle_beta   90.00
_cell.angle_gamma   90.00
#
_symmetry.space_group_name_H-M   'P 1'
#
loop_
_entity.id
_entity.type
_entity.pdbx_description
1 polymer ?
#
loop_
_entity_poly.entity_id
_entity_poly.type
_entity_poly.pdbx_seq_one_letter_code
_entity_poly.pdbx_strand_id
1 'polypeptide(L)'
;MEKIKKYKNSIWRVPLISVIAGFFYTPIYVRSVIRFGVIEPGVIDSRVSLLISAGILVAVLVLGGMLLLRNQSKKEIFISAAVVSAYGMILLLIQLLIGATTGPAAVVFMYLGRPLEWTDFFSELSFCLKERFEIFVSAIGWLRFLVPFAFVLFGCKTDE
;
A
#
# COMPACT_ATOMS: atom_id res chain seq x y z
N MET A 1 -29.61 16.33 3.17
CA MET A 1 -28.63 15.80 4.14
C MET A 1 -28.23 14.33 3.88
N GLU A 2 -29.09 13.48 3.34
CA GLU A 2 -28.78 12.06 3.03
C GLU A 2 -27.59 11.84 2.08
N LYS A 3 -27.50 12.63 1.00
CA LYS A 3 -26.39 12.53 0.04
C LYS A 3 -25.01 12.78 0.69
N ILE A 4 -24.93 13.73 1.63
CA ILE A 4 -23.70 14.04 2.37
C ILE A 4 -23.33 12.90 3.31
N LYS A 5 -24.33 12.28 3.97
CA LYS A 5 -24.13 11.10 4.83
C LYS A 5 -23.62 9.89 4.04
N LYS A 6 -24.15 9.67 2.83
CA LYS A 6 -23.70 8.62 1.90
C LYS A 6 -22.25 8.83 1.46
N TYR A 7 -21.90 10.05 1.04
CA TYR A 7 -20.53 10.42 0.67
C TYR A 7 -19.56 10.25 1.84
N LYS A 8 -19.94 10.71 3.04
CA LYS A 8 -19.10 10.58 4.24
C LYS A 8 -18.78 9.12 4.56
N ASN A 9 -19.76 8.22 4.47
CA ASN A 9 -19.52 6.78 4.65
C ASN A 9 -18.68 6.15 3.53
N SER A 10 -18.73 6.70 2.31
CA SER A 10 -17.93 6.20 1.20
C SER A 10 -16.45 6.57 1.30
N ILE A 11 -16.12 7.78 1.79
CA ILE A 11 -14.75 8.28 1.85
C ILE A 11 -13.84 7.39 2.72
N TRP A 12 -14.40 6.71 3.72
CA TRP A 12 -13.64 5.87 4.65
C TRP A 12 -13.38 4.44 4.17
N ARG A 13 -13.93 4.01 3.03
CA ARG A 13 -13.80 2.60 2.59
C ARG A 13 -12.38 2.22 2.19
N VAL A 14 -11.71 3.00 1.34
CA VAL A 14 -10.32 2.72 0.94
C VAL A 14 -9.33 2.89 2.11
N PRO A 15 -9.47 3.92 2.99
CA PRO A 15 -8.71 3.98 4.24
C PRO A 15 -8.91 2.74 5.12
N LEU A 16 -10.14 2.25 5.27
CA LEU A 16 -10.42 1.05 6.06
C LEU A 16 -9.73 -0.19 5.47
N ILE A 17 -9.80 -0.38 4.14
CA ILE A 17 -9.08 -1.45 3.45
C ILE A 17 -7.59 -1.34 3.74
N SER A 18 -7.04 -0.14 3.67
CA SER A 18 -5.60 0.11 3.89
C SER A 18 -5.17 -0.25 5.30
N VAL A 19 -5.96 0.12 6.32
CA VAL A 19 -5.68 -0.25 7.71
C VAL A 19 -5.72 -1.76 7.92
N ILE A 20 -6.75 -2.44 7.39
CA ILE A 20 -6.89 -3.90 7.51
C ILE A 20 -5.75 -4.60 6.77
N ALA A 21 -5.48 -4.21 5.53
CA ALA A 21 -4.42 -4.77 4.71
C ALA A 21 -3.04 -4.58 5.35
N GLY A 22 -2.75 -3.37 5.84
CA GLY A 22 -1.51 -3.07 6.56
C GLY A 22 -1.33 -3.92 7.82
N PHE A 23 -2.40 -4.12 8.60
CA PHE A 23 -2.36 -4.96 9.79
C PHE A 23 -1.96 -6.41 9.48
N PHE A 24 -2.47 -6.96 8.38
CA PHE A 24 -2.16 -8.34 7.95
C PHE A 24 -0.91 -8.45 7.08
N TYR A 25 -0.39 -7.35 6.52
CA TYR A 25 0.73 -7.37 5.58
C TYR A 25 1.98 -7.97 6.22
N THR A 26 2.52 -7.32 7.26
CA THR A 26 3.76 -7.75 7.92
C THR A 26 3.75 -9.23 8.33
N PRO A 27 2.75 -9.77 9.07
CA PRO A 27 2.78 -11.17 9.47
C PRO A 27 2.68 -12.15 8.29
N ILE A 28 1.92 -11.82 7.24
CA ILE A 28 1.81 -12.66 6.04
C ILE A 28 3.11 -12.63 5.24
N TYR A 29 3.64 -11.43 5.00
CA TYR A 29 4.86 -11.22 4.23
C TYR A 29 6.05 -11.90 4.93
N VAL A 30 6.33 -11.59 6.20
CA VAL A 30 7.47 -12.14 6.93
C VAL A 30 7.41 -13.67 7.00
N ARG A 31 6.23 -14.24 7.32
CA ARG A 31 6.08 -15.70 7.40
C ARG A 31 6.30 -16.38 6.05
N SER A 32 5.87 -15.75 4.97
CA SER A 32 6.05 -16.28 3.61
C SER A 32 7.51 -16.17 3.16
N VAL A 33 8.16 -15.03 3.41
CA VAL A 33 9.56 -14.79 3.05
C VAL A 33 10.49 -15.72 3.82
N ILE A 34 10.28 -15.90 5.13
CA ILE A 34 11.08 -16.85 5.93
C ILE A 34 10.92 -18.29 5.40
N ARG A 35 9.72 -18.67 5.00
CA ARG A 35 9.42 -20.05 4.58
C ARG A 35 9.95 -20.38 3.19
N PHE A 36 9.93 -19.42 2.27
CA PHE A 36 10.19 -19.67 0.85
C PHE A 36 11.41 -18.93 0.29
N GLY A 37 11.87 -17.87 0.95
CA GLY A 37 12.89 -16.95 0.43
C GLY A 37 14.25 -17.06 1.11
N VAL A 38 14.40 -17.87 2.17
CA VAL A 38 15.69 -18.04 2.86
C VAL A 38 16.52 -19.06 2.07
N ILE A 39 17.56 -18.58 1.40
CA ILE A 39 18.52 -19.42 0.66
C ILE A 39 19.67 -19.86 1.59
N GLU A 40 20.15 -18.93 2.41
CA GLU A 40 21.20 -19.14 3.41
C GLU A 40 20.82 -18.43 4.71
N PRO A 41 21.42 -18.77 5.87
CA PRO A 41 21.19 -18.06 7.12
C PRO A 41 21.43 -16.55 6.96
N GLY A 42 20.36 -15.77 6.98
CA GLY A 42 20.41 -14.31 6.83
C GLY A 42 20.36 -13.78 5.40
N VAL A 43 20.31 -14.65 4.38
CA VAL A 43 20.19 -14.23 2.96
C VAL A 43 18.79 -14.53 2.44
N ILE A 44 18.08 -13.47 2.06
CA ILE A 44 16.74 -13.52 1.49
C ILE A 44 16.83 -13.32 -0.02
N ASP A 45 16.22 -14.22 -0.80
CA ASP A 45 16.06 -14.04 -2.24
C ASP A 45 15.13 -12.86 -2.54
N SER A 46 15.68 -11.81 -3.17
CA SER A 46 14.91 -10.65 -3.60
C SER A 46 13.82 -10.99 -4.61
N ARG A 47 13.94 -12.08 -5.38
CA ARG A 47 12.87 -12.55 -6.28
C ARG A 47 11.68 -13.07 -5.49
N VAL A 48 11.92 -13.87 -4.47
CA VAL A 48 10.86 -14.45 -3.64
C VAL A 48 10.18 -13.35 -2.84
N SER A 49 10.94 -12.42 -2.27
CA SER A 49 10.41 -11.22 -1.63
C SER A 49 9.48 -10.43 -2.56
N LEU A 50 9.95 -10.14 -3.78
CA LEU A 50 9.19 -9.41 -4.78
C LEU A 50 7.90 -10.13 -5.17
N LEU A 51 7.96 -11.45 -5.40
CA LEU A 51 6.79 -12.26 -5.77
C LEU A 51 5.76 -12.32 -4.65
N ILE A 52 6.20 -12.44 -3.39
CA ILE A 52 5.31 -12.42 -2.23
C ILE A 52 4.64 -11.05 -2.10
N SER A 53 5.42 -9.97 -2.19
CA SER A 53 4.87 -8.61 -2.10
C SER A 53 3.88 -8.33 -3.24
N ALA A 54 4.20 -8.76 -4.47
CA ALA A 54 3.29 -8.69 -5.61
C ALA A 54 2.00 -9.48 -5.38
N GLY A 55 2.11 -10.70 -4.85
CA GLY A 55 0.97 -11.55 -4.51
C GLY A 55 0.05 -10.91 -3.47
N ILE A 56 0.61 -10.32 -2.41
CA ILE A 56 -0.16 -9.62 -1.38
C ILE A 56 -0.84 -8.37 -1.97
N LEU A 57 -0.13 -7.59 -2.77
CA LEU A 57 -0.67 -6.41 -3.44
C LEU A 57 -1.91 -6.79 -4.28
N VAL A 58 -1.78 -7.80 -5.14
CA VAL A 58 -2.89 -8.26 -6.00
C VAL A 58 -4.04 -8.80 -5.14
N ALA A 59 -3.75 -9.58 -4.11
CA ALA A 59 -4.79 -10.10 -3.20
C ALA A 59 -5.56 -8.97 -2.52
N VAL A 60 -4.88 -7.94 -2.02
CA VAL A 60 -5.53 -6.78 -1.38
C VAL A 60 -6.38 -6.00 -2.39
N LEU A 61 -5.88 -5.79 -3.61
CA LEU A 61 -6.65 -5.10 -4.66
C LEU A 61 -7.92 -5.87 -5.04
N VAL A 62 -7.80 -7.17 -5.27
CA VAL A 62 -8.94 -8.03 -5.67
C VAL A 62 -9.93 -8.18 -4.52
N LEU A 63 -9.48 -8.54 -3.31
CA LEU A 63 -10.37 -8.75 -2.17
C LEU A 63 -10.99 -7.43 -1.71
N GLY A 64 -10.20 -6.37 -1.54
CA GLY A 64 -10.68 -5.06 -1.14
C GLY A 64 -11.63 -4.45 -2.18
N GLY A 65 -11.27 -4.54 -3.46
CA GLY A 65 -12.09 -4.06 -4.57
C GLY A 65 -13.43 -4.79 -4.69
N MET A 66 -13.40 -6.13 -4.74
CA MET A 66 -14.61 -6.93 -4.93
C MET A 66 -15.55 -6.92 -3.71
N LEU A 67 -15.02 -6.95 -2.48
CA LEU A 67 -15.85 -7.04 -1.28
C LEU A 67 -16.40 -5.70 -0.83
N LEU A 68 -15.57 -4.65 -0.84
CA LEU A 68 -15.90 -3.37 -0.20
C LEU A 68 -16.23 -2.25 -1.19
N LEU A 69 -15.82 -2.35 -2.46
CA LEU A 69 -15.97 -1.24 -3.42
C LEU A 69 -16.92 -1.52 -4.58
N ARG A 70 -17.37 -2.76 -4.78
CA ARG A 70 -18.25 -3.18 -5.89
C ARG A 70 -19.52 -2.34 -6.09
N ASN A 71 -20.08 -1.80 -5.00
CA ASN A 71 -21.31 -0.99 -5.03
C ASN A 71 -21.06 0.52 -4.97
N GLN A 72 -19.81 0.97 -5.11
CA GLN A 72 -19.45 2.39 -5.08
C GLN A 72 -19.19 2.93 -6.49
N SER A 73 -19.42 4.23 -6.67
CA SER A 73 -19.08 4.89 -7.93
C SER A 73 -17.56 5.08 -8.06
N LYS A 74 -17.07 5.12 -9.30
CA LYS A 74 -15.65 5.40 -9.58
C LYS A 74 -15.17 6.72 -8.95
N LYS A 75 -16.02 7.74 -8.93
CA LYS A 75 -15.71 9.07 -8.35
C LYS A 75 -15.53 8.99 -6.82
N GLU A 76 -16.41 8.26 -6.14
CA GLU A 76 -16.33 8.06 -4.70
C GLU A 76 -15.07 7.28 -4.29
N ILE A 77 -14.72 6.24 -5.05
CA ILE A 77 -13.49 5.46 -4.83
C ILE A 77 -12.26 6.34 -5.07
N PHE A 78 -12.27 7.16 -6.12
CA PHE A 78 -11.16 8.07 -6.42
C PHE A 78 -10.89 9.04 -5.27
N ILE A 79 -11.93 9.64 -4.69
CA ILE A 79 -11.80 10.53 -3.52
C ILE A 79 -11.26 9.75 -2.31
N SER A 80 -11.79 8.56 -2.05
CA SER A 80 -11.34 7.71 -0.93
C SER A 80 -9.88 7.27 -1.09
N ALA A 81 -9.46 6.90 -2.30
CA ALA A 81 -8.08 6.57 -2.64
C ALA A 81 -7.14 7.77 -2.50
N ALA A 82 -7.60 8.96 -2.92
CA ALA A 82 -6.84 10.21 -2.77
C ALA A 82 -6.54 10.53 -1.31
N VAL A 83 -7.46 10.23 -0.38
CA VAL A 83 -7.21 10.41 1.07
C VAL A 83 -6.06 9.53 1.54
N VAL A 84 -6.01 8.25 1.14
CA VAL A 84 -4.92 7.34 1.52
C VAL A 84 -3.59 7.77 0.90
N SER A 85 -3.62 8.17 -0.36
CA SER A 85 -2.44 8.67 -1.07
C SER A 85 -1.88 9.94 -0.42
N ALA A 86 -2.75 10.92 -0.14
CA ALA A 86 -2.39 12.15 0.55
C ALA A 86 -1.85 11.88 1.96
N TYR A 87 -2.47 10.97 2.71
CA TYR A 87 -1.99 10.54 4.02
C TYR A 87 -0.54 10.03 3.94
N GLY A 88 -0.23 9.15 3.00
CA GLY A 88 1.11 8.61 2.82
C GLY A 88 2.14 9.67 2.43
N MET A 89 1.78 10.58 1.53
CA MET A 89 2.67 11.67 1.11
C MET A 89 2.94 12.66 2.25
N ILE A 90 1.90 13.04 3.01
CA ILE A 90 2.04 13.94 4.17
C ILE A 90 2.91 13.29 5.24
N LEU A 91 2.69 12.01 5.52
CA LEU A 91 3.47 11.27 6.51
C LEU A 91 4.96 11.22 6.13
N LEU A 92 5.26 10.93 4.86
CA LEU A 92 6.63 10.95 4.33
C LEU A 92 7.26 12.34 4.45
N LEU A 93 6.52 13.38 4.07
CA LEU A 93 7.01 14.76 4.08
C LEU A 93 7.31 15.24 5.50
N ILE A 94 6.41 14.95 6.46
CA ILE A 94 6.64 15.26 7.88
C ILE A 94 7.85 14.49 8.41
N GLN A 95 7.97 13.20 8.11
CA GLN A 95 9.11 12.38 8.54
C GLN A 95 10.43 12.95 8.03
N LEU A 96 10.46 13.40 6.77
CA LEU A 96 11.63 14.01 6.13
C LEU A 96 11.97 15.37 6.76
N LEU A 97 10.99 16.23 7.00
CA LEU A 97 11.20 17.56 7.59
C LEU A 97 11.71 17.50 9.03
N ILE A 98 11.25 16.53 9.81
CA ILE A 98 11.66 16.34 11.21
C ILE A 98 12.99 15.59 11.29
N GLY A 99 13.45 14.95 10.20
CA GLY A 99 14.62 14.08 10.22
C GLY A 99 14.42 12.83 11.07
N ALA A 100 13.16 12.41 11.25
CA ALA A 100 12.77 11.26 12.08
C ALA A 100 13.03 9.92 11.37
N THR A 101 14.26 9.71 10.91
CA THR A 101 14.72 8.49 10.25
C THR A 101 15.29 7.48 11.24
N THR A 102 15.66 7.92 12.44
CA THR A 102 16.21 7.08 13.52
C THR A 102 15.59 7.40 14.88
N GLY A 103 15.73 6.49 15.85
CA GLY A 103 15.27 6.67 17.22
C GLY A 103 13.76 6.49 17.45
N PRO A 104 13.23 6.89 18.62
CA PRO A 104 11.83 6.66 19.00
C PRO A 104 10.82 7.30 18.05
N ALA A 105 11.15 8.45 17.47
CA ALA A 105 10.30 9.12 16.49
C ALA A 105 10.11 8.27 15.22
N ALA A 106 11.19 7.63 14.72
CA ALA A 106 11.11 6.75 13.57
C ALA A 106 10.19 5.54 13.82
N VAL A 107 10.19 5.01 15.05
CA VAL A 107 9.28 3.94 15.46
C VAL A 107 7.81 4.39 15.36
N VAL A 108 7.49 5.62 15.80
CA VAL A 108 6.13 6.18 15.63
C VAL A 108 5.74 6.27 14.15
N PHE A 109 6.63 6.75 13.29
CA PHE A 109 6.40 6.79 11.84
C PHE A 109 6.23 5.39 11.23
N MET A 110 6.94 4.38 11.74
CA MET A 110 6.76 2.98 11.34
C MET A 110 5.34 2.50 11.65
N TYR A 111 4.81 2.76 12.85
CA TYR A 111 3.44 2.41 13.21
C TYR A 111 2.39 3.18 12.39
N LEU A 112 2.61 4.48 12.17
CA LEU A 112 1.72 5.29 11.34
C LEU A 112 1.78 4.88 9.86
N GLY A 113 2.91 4.38 9.38
CA GLY A 113 3.09 3.88 8.02
C GLY A 113 2.41 2.54 7.75
N ARG A 114 2.07 1.75 8.79
CA ARG A 114 1.48 0.41 8.66
C ARG A 114 0.34 0.30 7.64
N PRO A 115 -0.66 1.21 7.60
CA PRO A 115 -1.76 1.12 6.65
C PRO A 115 -1.32 1.17 5.17
N LEU A 116 -0.08 1.57 4.89
CA LEU A 116 0.48 1.69 3.54
C LEU A 116 1.42 0.54 3.18
N GLU A 117 1.77 -0.35 4.12
CA GLU A 117 2.75 -1.43 3.90
C GLU A 117 2.35 -2.36 2.74
N TRP A 118 1.06 -2.59 2.52
CA TRP A 118 0.57 -3.40 1.40
C TRP A 118 0.87 -2.79 0.02
N THR A 119 1.34 -1.54 -0.04
CA THR A 119 1.78 -0.86 -1.27
C THR A 119 3.30 -0.97 -1.52
N ASP A 120 4.05 -1.60 -0.60
CA ASP A 120 5.53 -1.63 -0.64
C ASP A 120 6.13 -2.51 -1.75
N PHE A 121 5.31 -3.16 -2.58
CA PHE A 121 5.77 -3.85 -3.78
C PHE A 121 6.73 -3.01 -4.64
N PHE A 122 6.47 -1.70 -4.78
CA PHE A 122 7.34 -0.82 -5.55
C PHE A 122 8.71 -0.59 -4.89
N SER A 123 8.75 -0.61 -3.56
CA SER A 123 10.01 -0.56 -2.80
C SER A 123 10.83 -1.84 -3.04
N GLU A 124 10.18 -3.01 -2.97
CA GLU A 124 10.81 -4.31 -3.28
C GLU A 124 11.28 -4.39 -4.73
N LEU A 125 10.49 -3.87 -5.67
CA LEU A 125 10.85 -3.82 -7.09
C LEU A 125 12.09 -2.94 -7.30
N SER A 126 12.13 -1.76 -6.67
CA SER A 126 13.29 -0.88 -6.73
C SER A 126 14.55 -1.54 -6.14
N PHE A 127 14.40 -2.30 -5.06
CA PHE A 127 15.51 -3.03 -4.45
C PHE A 127 16.03 -4.13 -5.38
N CYS A 128 15.13 -4.96 -5.92
CA CYS A 128 15.48 -6.04 -6.85
C CYS A 128 16.15 -5.50 -8.13
N LEU A 129 15.68 -4.37 -8.67
CA LEU A 129 16.30 -3.71 -9.82
C LEU A 129 17.70 -3.19 -9.52
N LYS A 130 17.90 -2.59 -8.34
CA LYS A 130 19.21 -2.11 -7.89
C LYS A 130 20.19 -3.27 -7.74
N GLU A 131 19.78 -4.33 -7.05
CA GLU A 131 20.63 -5.49 -6.76
C GLU A 131 21.04 -6.24 -8.03
N ARG A 132 20.14 -6.35 -9.02
CA ARG A 132 20.36 -7.21 -10.20
C ARG A 132 20.88 -6.48 -11.43
N PHE A 133 20.47 -5.23 -11.62
CA PHE A 133 20.75 -4.48 -12.85
C PHE A 133 21.54 -3.19 -12.61
N GLU A 134 21.86 -2.87 -11.34
CA GLU A 134 22.50 -1.60 -10.94
C GLU A 134 21.69 -0.35 -11.36
N ILE A 135 20.42 -0.55 -11.72
CA ILE A 135 19.51 0.51 -12.15
C ILE A 135 18.90 1.15 -10.90
N PHE A 136 19.30 2.39 -10.60
CA PHE A 136 18.75 3.16 -9.48
C PHE A 136 17.65 4.11 -9.95
N VAL A 137 16.40 3.72 -9.77
CA VAL A 137 15.25 4.59 -10.07
C VAL A 137 14.51 4.91 -8.77
N SER A 138 15.00 5.94 -8.07
CA SER A 138 14.38 6.48 -6.85
C SER A 138 12.89 6.81 -7.04
N ALA A 139 12.49 7.19 -8.26
CA ALA A 139 11.10 7.48 -8.62
C ALA A 139 10.15 6.26 -8.49
N ILE A 140 10.65 5.02 -8.56
CA ILE A 140 9.79 3.83 -8.47
C ILE A 140 9.14 3.73 -7.09
N GLY A 141 9.85 4.06 -6.02
CA GLY A 141 9.29 4.04 -4.66
C GLY A 141 8.08 4.96 -4.48
N TRP A 142 7.96 6.04 -5.28
CA TRP A 142 6.85 6.97 -5.21
C TRP A 142 5.56 6.42 -5.83
N LEU A 143 5.64 5.42 -6.72
CA LEU A 143 4.47 4.76 -7.30
C LEU A 143 3.59 4.09 -6.23
N ARG A 144 4.14 3.76 -5.06
CA ARG A 144 3.37 3.19 -3.95
C ARG A 144 2.18 4.07 -3.54
N PHE A 145 2.32 5.39 -3.64
CA PHE A 145 1.23 6.32 -3.31
C PHE A 145 0.13 6.35 -4.37
N LEU A 146 0.40 5.85 -5.58
CA LEU A 146 -0.58 5.74 -6.65
C LEU A 146 -1.36 4.43 -6.60
N VAL A 147 -0.88 3.43 -5.86
CA VAL A 147 -1.52 2.12 -5.72
C VAL A 147 -2.99 2.19 -5.27
N PRO A 148 -3.39 3.03 -4.30
CA PRO A 148 -4.79 3.13 -3.90
C PRO A 148 -5.73 3.50 -5.06
N PHE A 149 -5.26 4.19 -6.10
CA PHE A 149 -6.08 4.53 -7.25
C PHE A 149 -6.40 3.33 -8.14
N ALA A 150 -5.66 2.22 -8.04
CA ALA A 150 -6.01 0.98 -8.73
C ALA A 150 -7.39 0.45 -8.30
N PHE A 151 -7.85 0.78 -7.09
CA PHE A 151 -9.21 0.45 -6.63
C PHE A 151 -10.32 1.07 -7.49
N VAL A 152 -10.05 2.18 -8.19
CA VAL A 152 -11.05 2.84 -9.06
C VAL A 152 -11.55 1.91 -10.17
N LEU A 153 -10.73 0.93 -10.58
CA LEU A 153 -11.09 -0.09 -11.57
C LEU A 153 -12.27 -0.97 -11.11
N PHE A 154 -12.49 -1.10 -9.79
CA PHE A 154 -13.56 -1.90 -9.21
C PHE A 154 -14.87 -1.13 -8.99
N GLY A 155 -14.89 0.18 -9.31
CA GLY A 155 -16.10 0.99 -9.19
C GLY A 155 -17.14 0.62 -10.23
N CYS A 156 -18.40 0.59 -9.81
CA CYS A 156 -19.52 0.41 -10.73
C CYS A 156 -19.52 1.57 -11.74
N LYS A 157 -19.73 1.27 -13.03
CA LYS A 157 -20.05 2.31 -14.01
C LYS A 157 -21.34 2.96 -13.51
N THR A 158 -21.30 4.26 -13.21
CA THR A 158 -22.51 5.06 -13.28
C THR A 158 -22.98 4.94 -14.72
N ASP A 159 -24.10 4.24 -14.91
CA ASP A 159 -24.98 4.50 -16.04
C ASP A 159 -25.17 6.02 -16.12
N GLU A 160 -24.93 6.56 -17.31
CA GLU A 160 -25.22 7.96 -17.65
C GLU A 160 -26.69 8.32 -17.38
#